data_AF-L0AIG6-F1
#
_entry.id   AF-L0AIG6-F1
#
_cell.length_a   1.000
_cell.length_b   1.000
_cell.length_c   1.000
_cell.angle_alpha   90.00
_cell.angle_beta   90.00
_cell.angle_gamma   90.00
#
_symmetry.space_group_name_H-M   'P 1'
#
loop_
_entity.id
_entity.type
_entity.pdbx_description
1 polymer ?
#
loop_
_entity_poly.entity_id
_entity_poly.type
_entity_poly.pdbx_seq_one_letter_code
_entity_poly.pdbx_strand_id
1 'polypeptide(L)'
;MPSDRGLASERALARTYHSRSYTDAYEAVEDYRRVTQYASDHPRKGSGAVSTALELPRSRIRPWLDDSKPNPVRAIETARNYGWLECTYDSPAFDPLNTLVASVFSGGSITADHYQPSFPLDDQDNRVVDALELTDVEYEIIEDRDGRADEVRPTDDGTVLGRVLTVLGAPTGPKAAQPLSLPSYLEDAPADVRKQFVDVYLEHRAVEYRGKDTLCIQEQRNREYLAGLAALLDDVADGGVALRERHIIITAAASRRLDAVN
;
A
#
# COMPACT_ATOMS: atom_id res chain seq x y z
N MET A 1 -10.12 -4.73 -23.19
CA MET A 1 -9.47 -3.63 -22.47
C MET A 1 -9.44 -4.04 -21.01
N PRO A 2 -8.27 -4.19 -20.36
CA PRO A 2 -8.25 -4.45 -18.92
C PRO A 2 -8.85 -3.24 -18.21
N SER A 3 -9.74 -3.50 -17.27
CA SER A 3 -10.50 -2.51 -16.49
C SER A 3 -9.58 -1.78 -15.52
N ASP A 4 -9.15 -0.58 -15.88
CA ASP A 4 -8.48 0.39 -14.96
C ASP A 4 -9.51 0.99 -13.96
N ARG A 5 -10.42 0.16 -13.42
CA ARG A 5 -11.60 0.59 -12.63
C ARG A 5 -11.47 0.39 -11.13
N GLY A 6 -10.44 -0.31 -10.65
CA GLY A 6 -10.21 -0.50 -9.22
C GLY A 6 -9.08 0.37 -8.69
N LEU A 7 -9.03 0.48 -7.36
CA LEU A 7 -8.15 1.38 -6.62
C LEU A 7 -6.66 1.02 -6.78
N ALA A 8 -6.35 -0.25 -6.99
CA ALA A 8 -5.01 -0.72 -7.34
C ALA A 8 -5.02 -1.43 -8.70
N SER A 9 -4.42 -0.83 -9.73
CA SER A 9 -4.41 -1.40 -11.08
C SER A 9 -3.15 -2.22 -11.39
N GLU A 10 -3.28 -3.21 -12.27
CA GLU A 10 -2.14 -4.01 -12.76
C GLU A 10 -1.02 -3.12 -13.31
N ARG A 11 -1.40 -2.04 -14.01
CA ARG A 11 -0.46 -1.14 -14.67
C ARG A 11 0.34 -0.35 -13.64
N ALA A 12 -0.33 0.15 -12.61
CA ALA A 12 0.33 0.83 -11.51
C ALA A 12 1.27 -0.13 -10.75
N LEU A 13 0.81 -1.35 -10.45
CA LEU A 13 1.62 -2.36 -9.77
C LEU A 13 2.87 -2.72 -10.59
N ALA A 14 2.73 -2.97 -11.89
CA ALA A 14 3.85 -3.30 -12.75
C ALA A 14 4.92 -2.20 -12.76
N ARG A 15 4.51 -0.93 -12.76
CA ARG A 15 5.39 0.24 -12.78
C ARG A 15 6.20 0.45 -11.52
N THR A 16 5.89 -0.24 -10.42
CA THR A 16 6.75 -0.26 -9.22
C THR A 16 8.06 -1.01 -9.47
N TYR A 17 8.13 -1.86 -10.50
CA TYR A 17 9.32 -2.64 -10.84
C TYR A 17 10.24 -1.87 -11.79
N HIS A 18 11.54 -1.98 -11.55
CA HIS A 18 12.55 -1.50 -12.46
C HIS A 18 12.88 -2.56 -13.51
N SER A 19 12.88 -2.18 -14.78
CA SER A 19 13.29 -3.04 -15.89
C SER A 19 14.53 -2.47 -16.57
N ARG A 20 15.50 -3.34 -16.86
CA ARG A 20 16.65 -2.96 -17.71
C ARG A 20 16.33 -3.02 -19.20
N SER A 21 15.26 -3.75 -19.56
CA SER A 21 14.91 -4.06 -20.96
C SER A 21 13.75 -3.21 -21.49
N TYR A 22 13.03 -2.52 -20.60
CA TYR A 22 11.81 -1.77 -20.91
C TYR A 22 11.86 -0.44 -20.16
N THR A 23 11.38 0.62 -20.80
CA THR A 23 11.22 1.93 -20.16
C THR A 23 9.99 1.95 -19.26
N ASP A 24 8.87 1.38 -19.71
CA ASP A 24 7.69 1.11 -18.88
C ASP A 24 7.65 -0.39 -18.56
N ALA A 25 7.75 -0.75 -17.28
CA ALA A 25 7.75 -2.15 -16.87
C ALA A 25 6.45 -2.88 -17.23
N TYR A 26 5.34 -2.16 -17.48
CA TYR A 26 4.10 -2.78 -17.96
C TYR A 26 4.23 -3.35 -19.38
N GLU A 27 5.09 -2.80 -20.24
CA GLU A 27 5.33 -3.35 -21.58
C GLU A 27 5.87 -4.79 -21.52
N ALA A 28 6.61 -5.13 -20.46
CA ALA A 28 7.05 -6.52 -20.23
C ALA A 28 5.87 -7.46 -19.96
N VAL A 29 4.80 -6.98 -19.33
CA VAL A 29 3.57 -7.73 -19.09
C VAL A 29 2.83 -7.96 -20.41
N GLU A 30 2.70 -6.90 -21.22
CA GLU A 30 2.04 -6.97 -22.53
C GLU A 30 2.77 -7.93 -23.47
N ASP A 31 4.10 -7.82 -23.57
CA ASP A 31 4.90 -8.72 -24.40
C ASP A 31 4.86 -10.16 -23.90
N TYR A 32 4.92 -10.39 -22.58
CA TYR A 32 4.77 -11.73 -22.02
C TYR A 32 3.42 -12.34 -22.42
N ARG A 33 2.32 -11.60 -22.25
CA ARG A 33 0.97 -12.05 -22.65
C ARG A 33 0.90 -12.38 -24.14
N ARG A 34 1.47 -11.52 -25.01
CA ARG A 34 1.55 -11.76 -26.46
C ARG A 34 2.34 -13.02 -26.81
N VAL A 35 3.49 -13.22 -26.16
CA VAL A 35 4.35 -14.41 -26.36
C VAL A 35 3.63 -15.68 -25.94
N THR A 36 3.07 -15.71 -24.73
CA THR A 36 2.35 -16.89 -24.20
C THR A 36 1.13 -17.23 -25.07
N GLN A 37 0.35 -16.22 -25.47
CA GLN A 37 -0.79 -16.42 -26.37
C GLN A 37 -0.34 -17.02 -27.70
N TYR A 38 0.65 -16.41 -28.37
CA TYR A 38 1.12 -16.88 -29.66
C TYR A 38 1.71 -18.30 -29.60
N ALA A 39 2.45 -18.62 -28.54
CA ALA A 39 3.02 -19.94 -28.33
C ALA A 39 1.94 -21.01 -28.09
N SER A 40 0.89 -20.67 -27.34
CA SER A 40 -0.29 -21.52 -27.14
C SER A 40 -1.01 -21.82 -28.47
N ASP A 41 -1.18 -20.79 -29.30
CA ASP A 41 -1.82 -20.93 -30.63
C ASP A 41 -0.92 -21.69 -31.63
N HIS A 42 0.38 -21.79 -31.37
CA HIS A 42 1.37 -22.40 -32.26
C HIS A 42 2.34 -23.34 -31.52
N PRO A 43 1.86 -24.45 -30.93
CA PRO A 43 2.65 -25.27 -29.99
C PRO A 43 3.89 -25.96 -30.61
N ARG A 44 3.96 -26.05 -31.95
CA ARG A 44 5.11 -26.62 -32.68
C ARG A 44 6.19 -25.59 -33.03
N LYS A 45 5.94 -24.28 -32.83
CA LYS A 45 6.90 -23.22 -33.14
C LYS A 45 7.88 -23.03 -31.98
N GLY A 46 9.17 -23.23 -32.24
CA GLY A 46 10.22 -22.93 -31.27
C GLY A 46 10.47 -21.42 -31.11
N SER A 47 11.27 -21.07 -30.09
CA SER A 47 11.58 -19.67 -29.72
C SER A 47 12.06 -18.77 -30.87
N GLY A 48 12.77 -19.30 -31.86
CA GLY A 48 13.20 -18.52 -33.04
C GLY A 48 12.03 -18.07 -33.93
N ALA A 49 11.05 -18.95 -34.14
CA ALA A 49 9.86 -18.65 -34.93
C ALA A 49 8.91 -17.70 -34.19
N VAL A 50 8.80 -17.82 -32.86
CA VAL A 50 8.04 -16.88 -32.02
C VAL A 50 8.69 -15.49 -32.01
N SER A 51 10.01 -15.43 -31.83
CA SER A 51 10.80 -14.19 -31.84
C SER A 51 10.63 -13.42 -33.15
N THR A 52 10.73 -14.12 -34.28
CA THR A 52 10.55 -13.52 -35.62
C THR A 52 9.14 -13.01 -35.81
N ALA A 53 8.12 -13.77 -35.40
CA ALA A 53 6.72 -13.41 -35.60
C ALA A 53 6.25 -12.24 -34.74
N LEU A 54 6.81 -12.08 -33.55
CA LEU A 54 6.43 -11.02 -32.61
C LEU A 54 7.40 -9.83 -32.60
N GLU A 55 8.48 -9.91 -33.40
CA GLU A 55 9.54 -8.90 -33.48
C GLU A 55 10.21 -8.62 -32.11
N LEU A 56 10.34 -9.67 -31.28
CA LEU A 56 10.94 -9.59 -29.94
C LEU A 56 12.29 -10.29 -29.89
N PRO A 57 13.27 -9.80 -29.09
CA PRO A 57 14.55 -10.47 -28.94
C PRO A 57 14.38 -11.91 -28.43
N ARG A 58 14.94 -12.88 -29.16
CA ARG A 58 14.84 -14.30 -28.80
C ARG A 58 15.35 -14.60 -27.38
N SER A 59 16.42 -13.94 -26.96
CA SER A 59 17.00 -14.09 -25.61
C SER A 59 16.04 -13.67 -24.51
N ARG A 60 15.13 -12.72 -24.79
CA ARG A 60 14.13 -12.23 -23.85
C ARG A 60 12.97 -13.20 -23.69
N ILE A 61 12.46 -13.72 -24.81
CA ILE A 61 11.24 -14.53 -24.79
C ILE A 61 11.50 -16.01 -24.51
N ARG A 62 12.73 -16.50 -24.76
CA ARG A 62 13.05 -17.92 -24.57
C ARG A 62 12.78 -18.38 -23.13
N PRO A 63 13.25 -17.69 -22.07
CA PRO A 63 12.90 -18.06 -20.70
C PRO A 63 11.38 -18.14 -20.47
N TRP A 64 10.59 -17.29 -21.12
CA TRP A 64 9.13 -17.27 -20.95
C TRP A 64 8.42 -18.47 -21.57
N LEU A 65 9.03 -19.07 -22.60
CA LEU A 65 8.57 -20.33 -23.19
C LEU A 65 9.01 -21.54 -22.37
N ASP A 66 10.01 -21.36 -21.50
CA ASP A 66 10.54 -22.35 -20.56
C ASP A 66 9.99 -22.08 -19.13
N ASP A 67 8.70 -21.71 -19.02
CA ASP A 67 7.93 -21.45 -17.79
C ASP A 67 8.42 -20.32 -16.86
N SER A 68 9.39 -19.49 -17.27
CA SER A 68 9.79 -18.32 -16.48
C SER A 68 8.86 -17.13 -16.70
N LYS A 69 8.70 -16.27 -15.69
CA LYS A 69 7.85 -15.06 -15.79
C LYS A 69 8.62 -13.79 -15.46
N PRO A 70 8.36 -12.66 -16.14
CA PRO A 70 8.81 -11.35 -15.65
C PRO A 70 8.30 -11.09 -14.22
N ASN A 71 9.10 -10.42 -13.39
CA ASN A 71 8.69 -10.10 -12.01
C ASN A 71 7.35 -9.34 -11.93
N PRO A 72 7.07 -8.32 -12.77
CA PRO A 72 5.77 -7.67 -12.79
C PRO A 72 4.61 -8.62 -13.05
N VAL A 73 4.80 -9.63 -13.92
CA VAL A 73 3.77 -10.63 -14.22
C VAL A 73 3.49 -11.50 -12.99
N ARG A 74 4.53 -11.98 -12.31
CA ARG A 74 4.37 -12.76 -11.07
C ARG A 74 3.65 -11.94 -10.02
N ALA A 75 4.04 -10.68 -9.83
CA ALA A 75 3.42 -9.79 -8.85
C ALA A 75 1.94 -9.56 -9.15
N ILE A 76 1.57 -9.38 -10.42
CA ILE A 76 0.17 -9.25 -10.84
C ILE A 76 -0.61 -10.52 -10.54
N GLU A 77 -0.06 -11.69 -10.85
CA GLU A 77 -0.70 -12.96 -10.56
C GLU A 77 -0.89 -13.16 -9.05
N THR A 78 0.15 -12.93 -8.25
CA THR A 78 0.11 -12.96 -6.78
C THR A 78 -0.96 -12.01 -6.25
N ALA A 79 -0.89 -10.73 -6.58
CA ALA A 79 -1.82 -9.73 -6.07
C ALA A 79 -3.28 -9.98 -6.53
N ARG A 80 -3.48 -10.58 -7.71
CA ARG A 80 -4.80 -11.03 -8.15
C ARG A 80 -5.30 -12.22 -7.34
N ASN A 81 -4.45 -13.19 -7.02
CA ASN A 81 -4.83 -14.36 -6.23
C ASN A 81 -5.33 -13.95 -4.83
N TYR A 82 -4.71 -12.94 -4.24
CA TYR A 82 -5.14 -12.33 -2.97
C TYR A 82 -6.33 -11.34 -3.10
N GLY A 83 -6.79 -11.05 -4.32
CA GLY A 83 -7.88 -10.09 -4.53
C GLY A 83 -7.51 -8.61 -4.31
N TRP A 84 -6.22 -8.29 -4.25
CA TRP A 84 -5.73 -6.92 -4.04
C TRP A 84 -5.81 -6.03 -5.28
N LEU A 85 -5.82 -6.64 -6.46
CA LEU A 85 -5.92 -5.91 -7.72
C LEU A 85 -7.36 -5.66 -8.13
N GLU A 86 -7.56 -4.50 -8.75
CA GLU A 86 -8.87 -4.03 -9.20
C GLU A 86 -9.92 -3.99 -8.08
N CYS A 87 -9.48 -3.91 -6.82
CA CYS A 87 -10.34 -3.80 -5.66
C CYS A 87 -11.13 -2.48 -5.67
N THR A 88 -12.31 -2.51 -5.06
CA THR A 88 -13.18 -1.37 -4.82
C THR A 88 -13.37 -1.20 -3.32
N TYR A 89 -14.02 -0.12 -2.88
CA TYR A 89 -14.32 0.07 -1.46
C TYR A 89 -15.12 -1.09 -0.85
N ASP A 90 -15.99 -1.74 -1.63
CA ASP A 90 -16.81 -2.88 -1.18
C ASP A 90 -16.09 -4.24 -1.27
N SER A 91 -14.84 -4.26 -1.75
CA SER A 91 -14.08 -5.51 -1.88
C SER A 91 -13.60 -5.96 -0.50
N PRO A 92 -13.77 -7.25 -0.11
CA PRO A 92 -13.32 -7.74 1.20
C PRO A 92 -11.84 -7.52 1.49
N ALA A 93 -11.02 -7.50 0.45
CA ALA A 93 -9.59 -7.24 0.55
C ALA A 93 -9.25 -5.77 0.84
N PHE A 94 -10.18 -4.83 0.66
CA PHE A 94 -9.85 -3.41 0.74
C PHE A 94 -9.74 -2.90 2.18
N ASP A 95 -10.62 -3.31 3.09
CA ASP A 95 -10.57 -2.92 4.51
C ASP A 95 -9.22 -3.21 5.17
N PRO A 96 -8.63 -4.43 5.05
CA PRO A 96 -7.30 -4.67 5.61
C PRO A 96 -6.21 -3.87 4.87
N LEU A 97 -6.32 -3.67 3.55
CA LEU A 97 -5.36 -2.83 2.83
C LEU A 97 -5.42 -1.36 3.28
N ASN A 98 -6.61 -0.79 3.49
CA ASN A 98 -6.79 0.57 3.99
C ASN A 98 -6.19 0.73 5.38
N THR A 99 -6.39 -0.28 6.24
CA THR A 99 -5.75 -0.35 7.57
C THR A 99 -4.24 -0.31 7.44
N LEU A 100 -3.64 -1.19 6.62
CA LEU A 100 -2.19 -1.23 6.42
C LEU A 100 -1.64 0.07 5.81
N VAL A 101 -2.34 0.70 4.86
CA VAL A 101 -1.96 2.01 4.32
C VAL A 101 -1.93 3.06 5.45
N ALA A 102 -2.99 3.15 6.25
CA ALA A 102 -3.04 4.06 7.40
C ALA A 102 -1.89 3.79 8.38
N SER A 103 -1.62 2.53 8.69
CA SER A 103 -0.51 2.10 9.54
C SER A 103 0.85 2.51 8.96
N VAL A 104 1.07 2.44 7.64
CA VAL A 104 2.30 2.95 7.01
C VAL A 104 2.43 4.46 7.18
N PHE A 105 1.35 5.22 7.06
CA PHE A 105 1.42 6.67 7.28
C PHE A 105 1.75 7.01 8.74
N SER A 106 1.07 6.35 9.67
CA SER A 106 1.04 6.71 11.08
C SER A 106 2.19 6.09 11.91
N GLY A 107 2.72 4.91 11.57
CA GLY A 107 3.78 4.29 12.39
C GLY A 107 4.77 3.44 11.59
N GLY A 108 4.25 2.59 10.70
CA GLY A 108 5.02 1.69 9.87
C GLY A 108 5.82 2.37 8.75
N SER A 109 6.44 1.53 7.94
CA SER A 109 7.28 1.95 6.82
C SER A 109 7.26 0.91 5.70
N ILE A 110 7.60 1.35 4.48
CA ILE A 110 7.92 0.49 3.35
C ILE A 110 9.33 0.84 2.88
N THR A 111 10.22 -0.14 2.76
CA THR A 111 11.58 0.11 2.28
C THR A 111 11.59 0.54 0.81
N ALA A 112 12.33 1.59 0.46
CA ALA A 112 12.30 2.16 -0.89
C ALA A 112 12.83 1.22 -1.98
N ASP A 113 13.85 0.42 -1.65
CA ASP A 113 14.55 -0.40 -2.66
C ASP A 113 13.84 -1.71 -2.98
N HIS A 114 13.20 -2.32 -1.99
CA HIS A 114 12.64 -3.67 -2.10
C HIS A 114 11.18 -3.77 -1.66
N TYR A 115 10.55 -2.65 -1.26
CA TYR A 115 9.12 -2.56 -0.96
C TYR A 115 8.67 -3.49 0.17
N GLN A 116 9.53 -3.75 1.16
CA GLN A 116 9.17 -4.55 2.32
C GLN A 116 8.43 -3.67 3.34
N PRO A 117 7.17 -3.99 3.69
CA PRO A 117 6.49 -3.34 4.80
C PRO A 117 7.07 -3.80 6.14
N SER A 118 7.07 -2.89 7.11
CA SER A 118 7.31 -3.18 8.51
C SER A 118 6.44 -2.27 9.38
N PHE A 119 5.88 -2.82 10.45
CA PHE A 119 4.98 -2.10 11.33
C PHE A 119 5.39 -2.32 12.80
N PRO A 120 5.47 -1.26 13.62
CA PRO A 120 5.71 -1.43 15.04
C PRO A 120 4.50 -2.12 15.69
N LEU A 121 4.78 -3.00 16.65
CA LEU A 121 3.81 -3.61 17.54
C LEU A 121 3.79 -2.85 18.86
N ASP A 122 2.60 -2.46 19.31
CA ASP A 122 2.37 -2.03 20.67
C ASP A 122 1.65 -3.13 21.48
N ASP A 123 1.75 -3.03 22.80
CA ASP A 123 1.22 -4.03 23.73
C ASP A 123 -0.31 -4.02 23.84
N GLN A 124 -1.03 -3.11 23.16
CA GLN A 124 -2.41 -2.76 23.54
C GLN A 124 -3.49 -3.04 22.50
N ASP A 125 -3.22 -3.15 21.20
CA ASP A 125 -4.17 -3.71 20.23
C ASP A 125 -3.52 -3.92 18.86
N ASN A 126 -3.45 -5.17 18.37
CA ASN A 126 -2.65 -5.49 17.18
C ASN A 126 -3.47 -5.44 15.88
N ARG A 127 -4.12 -4.30 15.61
CA ARG A 127 -4.93 -4.09 14.40
C ARG A 127 -4.15 -4.33 13.10
N VAL A 128 -2.83 -4.13 13.13
CA VAL A 128 -1.95 -4.48 12.01
C VAL A 128 -1.90 -5.99 11.79
N VAL A 129 -1.74 -6.79 12.84
CA VAL A 129 -1.77 -8.26 12.71
C VAL A 129 -3.13 -8.73 12.21
N ASP A 130 -4.23 -8.22 12.76
CA ASP A 130 -5.56 -8.59 12.25
C ASP A 130 -5.70 -8.26 10.76
N ALA A 131 -5.20 -7.10 10.32
CA ALA A 131 -5.20 -6.74 8.91
C ALA A 131 -4.31 -7.66 8.06
N LEU A 132 -3.15 -8.08 8.57
CA LEU A 132 -2.27 -9.03 7.87
C LEU A 132 -2.92 -10.41 7.74
N GLU A 133 -3.52 -10.92 8.81
CA GLU A 133 -4.29 -12.18 8.79
C GLU A 133 -5.45 -12.11 7.78
N LEU A 134 -6.17 -10.99 7.72
CA LEU A 134 -7.25 -10.78 6.75
C LEU A 134 -6.77 -10.64 5.29
N THR A 135 -5.50 -10.27 5.08
CA THR A 135 -4.88 -10.31 3.75
C THR A 135 -4.36 -11.70 3.36
N ASP A 136 -4.41 -12.68 4.26
CA ASP A 136 -3.88 -14.04 4.07
C ASP A 136 -2.36 -14.07 3.79
N VAL A 137 -1.64 -13.06 4.28
CA VAL A 137 -0.18 -12.94 4.13
C VAL A 137 0.49 -13.40 5.40
N GLU A 138 1.39 -14.36 5.27
CA GLU A 138 2.23 -14.79 6.38
C GLU A 138 3.11 -13.63 6.88
N TYR A 139 3.39 -13.61 8.18
CA TYR A 139 4.23 -12.59 8.79
C TYR A 139 5.09 -13.18 9.90
N GLU A 140 6.16 -12.46 10.23
CA GLU A 140 7.01 -12.73 11.38
C GLU A 140 7.03 -11.54 12.32
N ILE A 141 7.23 -11.82 13.62
CA ILE A 141 7.49 -10.81 14.64
C ILE A 141 8.99 -10.77 14.89
N ILE A 142 9.55 -9.57 14.78
CA ILE A 142 10.97 -9.31 14.98
C ILE A 142 11.12 -8.53 16.28
N GLU A 143 11.69 -9.19 17.27
CA GLU A 143 12.02 -8.58 18.56
C GLU A 143 13.17 -7.57 18.39
N ASP A 144 12.95 -6.31 18.77
CA ASP A 144 14.02 -5.31 18.79
C ASP A 144 14.61 -5.19 20.20
N ARG A 145 15.87 -5.62 20.34
CA ARG A 145 16.59 -5.65 21.62
C ARG A 145 17.23 -4.31 22.01
N ASP A 146 17.17 -3.30 21.13
CA ASP A 146 17.77 -1.98 21.34
C ASP A 146 16.77 -0.94 21.88
N GLY A 147 15.66 -1.41 22.48
CA GLY A 147 14.66 -0.56 23.14
C GLY A 147 13.67 0.11 22.19
N ARG A 148 13.52 -0.43 20.97
CA ARG A 148 12.40 -0.10 20.09
C ARG A 148 11.26 -1.09 20.32
N ALA A 149 10.08 -0.73 19.84
CA ALA A 149 8.96 -1.64 19.73
C ALA A 149 9.34 -2.83 18.83
N ASP A 150 8.81 -4.00 19.14
CA ASP A 150 8.86 -5.15 18.24
C ASP A 150 8.20 -4.78 16.92
N GLU A 151 8.59 -5.44 15.83
CA GLU A 151 8.03 -5.15 14.51
C GLU A 151 7.38 -6.38 13.90
N VAL A 152 6.22 -6.22 13.29
CA VAL A 152 5.62 -7.24 12.43
C VAL A 152 5.99 -6.97 10.97
N ARG A 153 6.46 -8.02 10.29
CA ARG A 153 6.87 -7.97 8.88
C ARG A 153 6.21 -9.08 8.07
N PRO A 154 5.50 -8.76 6.98
CA PRO A 154 5.04 -9.76 6.02
C PRO A 154 6.21 -10.57 5.46
N THR A 155 6.09 -11.89 5.33
CA THR A 155 7.14 -12.78 4.83
C THR A 155 6.94 -13.04 3.34
N ASP A 156 6.36 -14.19 3.00
CA ASP A 156 6.08 -14.59 1.63
C ASP A 156 5.12 -13.59 0.98
N ASP A 157 5.42 -13.21 -0.26
CA ASP A 157 4.70 -12.17 -1.01
C ASP A 157 4.62 -10.77 -0.35
N GLY A 158 5.30 -10.55 0.79
CA GLY A 158 5.33 -9.28 1.51
C GLY A 158 5.80 -8.09 0.67
N THR A 159 6.77 -8.33 -0.23
CA THR A 159 7.22 -7.29 -1.18
C THR A 159 6.18 -6.97 -2.26
N VAL A 160 5.29 -7.91 -2.60
CA VAL A 160 4.16 -7.66 -3.51
C VAL A 160 3.10 -6.86 -2.77
N LEU A 161 2.78 -7.23 -1.53
CA LEU A 161 1.88 -6.46 -0.67
C LEU A 161 2.36 -5.01 -0.53
N GLY A 162 3.64 -4.78 -0.20
CA GLY A 162 4.18 -3.43 -0.06
C GLY A 162 4.07 -2.60 -1.34
N ARG A 163 4.22 -3.21 -2.53
CA ARG A 163 3.99 -2.53 -3.81
C ARG A 163 2.54 -2.18 -4.03
N VAL A 164 1.60 -3.06 -3.65
CA VAL A 164 0.16 -2.76 -3.68
C VAL A 164 -0.15 -1.59 -2.76
N LEU A 165 0.36 -1.59 -1.53
CA LEU A 165 0.18 -0.47 -0.61
C LEU A 165 0.74 0.83 -1.20
N THR A 166 1.89 0.79 -1.87
CA THR A 166 2.43 1.96 -2.59
C THR A 166 1.53 2.43 -3.72
N VAL A 167 0.94 1.51 -4.50
CA VAL A 167 -0.04 1.86 -5.54
C VAL A 167 -1.26 2.54 -4.93
N LEU A 168 -1.70 2.10 -3.75
CA LEU A 168 -2.77 2.74 -2.98
C LEU A 168 -2.34 4.08 -2.33
N GLY A 169 -1.08 4.50 -2.48
CA GLY A 169 -0.59 5.80 -2.02
C GLY A 169 0.25 5.75 -0.73
N ALA A 170 0.55 4.57 -0.19
CA ALA A 170 1.44 4.45 0.96
C ALA A 170 2.86 4.90 0.60
N PRO A 171 3.50 5.76 1.41
CA PRO A 171 4.83 6.28 1.11
C PRO A 171 5.91 5.22 1.32
N THR A 172 6.90 5.21 0.42
CA THR A 172 8.12 4.40 0.54
C THR A 172 9.28 5.24 1.07
N GLY A 173 10.13 4.67 1.91
CA GLY A 173 11.32 5.33 2.44
C GLY A 173 11.04 6.35 3.56
N PRO A 174 12.04 7.18 3.92
CA PRO A 174 11.94 8.09 5.06
C PRO A 174 10.89 9.19 4.84
N LYS A 175 9.75 9.06 5.53
CA LYS A 175 8.58 9.94 5.38
C LYS A 175 8.86 11.43 5.69
N ALA A 176 9.86 11.74 6.52
CA ALA A 176 10.26 13.12 6.84
C ALA A 176 11.16 13.78 5.77
N ALA A 177 11.75 12.98 4.87
CA ALA A 177 12.70 13.43 3.86
C ALA A 177 12.07 13.62 2.46
N GLN A 178 10.75 13.49 2.35
CA GLN A 178 10.03 13.55 1.09
C GLN A 178 8.71 14.32 1.21
N PRO A 179 8.21 14.92 0.12
CA PRO A 179 6.86 15.45 0.09
C PRO A 179 5.85 14.31 0.17
N LEU A 180 4.82 14.48 1.01
CA LEU A 180 3.73 13.54 1.15
C LEU A 180 2.41 14.16 0.71
N SER A 181 1.52 13.29 0.28
CA SER A 181 0.08 13.53 0.10
C SER A 181 -0.67 12.39 0.76
N LEU A 182 -1.93 12.62 1.12
CA LEU A 182 -2.81 11.53 1.53
C LEU A 182 -3.13 10.63 0.33
N PRO A 183 -3.50 9.36 0.55
CA PRO A 183 -4.01 8.51 -0.51
C PRO A 183 -5.15 9.19 -1.27
N SER A 184 -5.04 9.28 -2.60
CA SER A 184 -6.05 9.95 -3.43
C SER A 184 -7.41 9.27 -3.36
N TYR A 185 -7.46 7.96 -3.07
CA TYR A 185 -8.73 7.25 -2.92
C TYR A 185 -9.57 7.77 -1.75
N LEU A 186 -8.99 8.49 -0.78
CA LEU A 186 -9.74 9.03 0.36
C LEU A 186 -10.64 10.20 -0.04
N GLU A 187 -10.38 10.89 -1.15
CA GLU A 187 -11.19 12.02 -1.62
C GLU A 187 -12.63 11.58 -1.94
N ASP A 188 -12.77 10.44 -2.61
CA ASP A 188 -14.07 9.86 -3.03
C ASP A 188 -14.51 8.69 -2.13
N ALA A 189 -13.74 8.37 -1.08
CA ALA A 189 -14.03 7.23 -0.22
C ALA A 189 -15.35 7.39 0.56
N PRO A 190 -16.11 6.31 0.75
CA PRO A 190 -17.18 6.24 1.73
C PRO A 190 -16.74 6.67 3.14
N ALA A 191 -17.69 7.14 3.95
CA ALA A 191 -17.40 7.73 5.27
C ALA A 191 -16.76 6.73 6.25
N ASP A 192 -17.17 5.47 6.20
CA ASP A 192 -16.62 4.35 6.97
C ASP A 192 -15.17 4.04 6.59
N VAL A 193 -14.83 4.05 5.30
CA VAL A 193 -13.44 3.91 4.82
C VAL A 193 -12.54 5.03 5.34
N ARG A 194 -13.02 6.29 5.28
CA ARG A 194 -12.29 7.45 5.82
C ARG A 194 -12.15 7.36 7.34
N LYS A 195 -13.21 6.94 8.04
CA LYS A 195 -13.19 6.73 9.49
C LYS A 195 -12.18 5.66 9.87
N GLN A 196 -12.18 4.51 9.21
CA GLN A 196 -11.20 3.43 9.47
C GLN A 196 -9.76 3.92 9.34
N PHE A 197 -9.46 4.69 8.28
CA PHE A 197 -8.13 5.28 8.11
C PHE A 197 -7.76 6.21 9.28
N VAL A 198 -8.71 7.07 9.69
CA VAL A 198 -8.54 8.01 10.81
C VAL A 198 -8.34 7.30 12.14
N ASP A 199 -9.14 6.27 12.43
CA ASP A 199 -9.06 5.50 13.67
C ASP A 199 -7.66 4.89 13.84
N VAL A 200 -7.16 4.19 12.81
CA VAL A 200 -5.79 3.63 12.78
C VAL A 200 -4.73 4.71 12.92
N TYR A 201 -4.95 5.88 12.32
CA TYR A 201 -4.00 6.97 12.42
C TYR A 201 -3.89 7.49 13.85
N LEU A 202 -5.04 7.68 14.51
CA LEU A 202 -5.12 8.23 15.86
C LEU A 202 -4.53 7.26 16.87
N GLU A 203 -4.82 5.96 16.77
CA GLU A 203 -4.24 4.93 17.62
C GLU A 203 -2.70 5.02 17.67
N HIS A 204 -2.05 5.20 16.53
CA HIS A 204 -0.59 5.25 16.48
C HIS A 204 0.02 6.62 16.84
N ARG A 205 -0.75 7.72 16.76
CA ARG A 205 -0.16 9.08 16.73
C ARG A 205 -0.80 10.11 17.63
N ALA A 206 -2.03 9.88 18.06
CA ALA A 206 -2.69 10.78 18.99
C ALA A 206 -2.06 10.61 20.38
N VAL A 207 -1.77 11.73 21.02
CA VAL A 207 -1.38 11.77 22.42
C VAL A 207 -2.36 12.67 23.16
N GLU A 208 -2.88 12.18 24.28
CA GLU A 208 -3.71 12.98 25.17
C GLU A 208 -2.91 14.11 25.84
N TYR A 209 -3.49 15.30 25.84
CA TYR A 209 -2.94 16.40 26.61
C TYR A 209 -3.25 16.21 28.10
N ARG A 210 -2.23 16.05 28.95
CA ARG A 210 -2.43 15.84 30.40
C ARG A 210 -3.43 16.84 31.01
N GLY A 211 -4.52 16.31 31.57
CA GLY A 211 -5.56 17.09 32.25
C GLY A 211 -6.58 17.77 31.32
N LYS A 212 -6.59 17.45 30.03
CA LYS A 212 -7.62 17.85 29.06
C LYS A 212 -7.94 16.65 28.18
N ASP A 213 -9.22 16.38 27.92
CA ASP A 213 -9.64 15.32 26.99
C ASP A 213 -9.35 15.68 25.51
N THR A 214 -8.29 16.43 25.23
CA THR A 214 -7.90 16.94 23.91
C THR A 214 -6.77 16.07 23.38
N LEU A 215 -6.86 15.64 22.13
CA LEU A 215 -5.79 14.90 21.46
C LEU A 215 -4.90 15.84 20.66
N CYS A 216 -3.62 15.48 20.58
CA CYS A 216 -2.63 16.19 19.79
C CYS A 216 -1.83 15.20 18.93
N ILE A 217 -1.66 15.53 17.66
CA ILE A 217 -0.71 14.87 16.75
C ILE A 217 0.41 15.86 16.45
N GLN A 218 1.65 15.41 16.60
CA GLN A 218 2.84 16.20 16.25
C GLN A 218 3.71 15.42 15.26
N GLU A 219 3.94 16.00 14.07
CA GLU A 219 4.79 15.35 13.05
C GLU A 219 5.79 16.28 12.38
N GLN A 220 6.87 15.68 11.90
CA GLN A 220 7.86 16.33 11.04
C GLN A 220 7.60 15.96 9.58
N ARG A 221 6.51 16.47 9.00
CA ARG A 221 6.10 16.25 7.60
C ARG A 221 5.87 17.58 6.88
N ASN A 222 5.71 17.54 5.56
CA ASN A 222 5.40 18.73 4.77
C ASN A 222 4.05 19.36 5.17
N ARG A 223 3.95 20.68 5.06
CA ARG A 223 2.78 21.47 5.49
C ARG A 223 1.49 21.08 4.77
N GLU A 224 1.59 20.79 3.49
CA GLU A 224 0.47 20.39 2.64
C GLU A 224 -0.17 19.09 3.12
N TYR A 225 0.64 18.06 3.40
CA TYR A 225 0.18 16.82 4.02
C TYR A 225 -0.53 17.06 5.35
N LEU A 226 0.06 17.86 6.25
CA LEU A 226 -0.56 18.15 7.55
C LEU A 226 -1.88 18.89 7.42
N ALA A 227 -2.02 19.75 6.40
CA ALA A 227 -3.29 20.41 6.09
C ALA A 227 -4.33 19.42 5.58
N GLY A 228 -3.95 18.52 4.67
CA GLY A 228 -4.83 17.44 4.19
C GLY A 228 -5.28 16.52 5.33
N LEU A 229 -4.36 16.09 6.18
CA LEU A 229 -4.66 15.26 7.35
C LEU A 229 -5.59 15.96 8.34
N ALA A 230 -5.35 17.24 8.63
CA ALA A 230 -6.22 18.02 9.51
C ALA A 230 -7.63 18.17 8.92
N ALA A 231 -7.75 18.37 7.61
CA ALA A 231 -9.04 18.46 6.93
C ALA A 231 -9.80 17.12 6.94
N LEU A 232 -9.11 16.00 6.71
CA LEU A 232 -9.69 14.66 6.81
C LEU A 232 -10.21 14.38 8.23
N LEU A 233 -9.39 14.67 9.24
CA LEU A 233 -9.77 14.52 10.64
C LEU A 233 -10.97 15.41 11.01
N ASP A 234 -11.00 16.66 10.53
CA ASP A 234 -12.11 17.59 10.78
C ASP A 234 -13.42 17.12 10.12
N ASP A 235 -13.35 16.58 8.90
CA ASP A 235 -14.50 16.01 8.17
C ASP A 235 -15.09 14.81 8.92
N VAL A 236 -14.25 13.84 9.29
CA VAL A 236 -14.68 12.63 10.02
C VAL A 236 -15.21 12.97 11.42
N ALA A 237 -14.62 13.98 12.07
CA ALA A 237 -15.02 14.41 13.41
C ALA A 237 -16.23 15.36 13.44
N ASP A 238 -16.79 15.76 12.28
CA ASP A 238 -17.80 16.81 12.18
C ASP A 238 -17.35 18.11 12.89
N GLY A 239 -16.15 18.56 12.55
CA GLY A 239 -15.52 19.77 13.08
C GLY A 239 -14.73 19.56 14.38
N GLY A 240 -14.01 20.62 14.79
CA GLY A 240 -13.30 20.66 16.07
C GLY A 240 -11.85 20.18 15.99
N VAL A 241 -11.27 20.17 14.80
CA VAL A 241 -9.86 19.91 14.53
C VAL A 241 -9.19 21.16 13.99
N ALA A 242 -7.97 21.44 14.44
CA ALA A 242 -7.24 22.63 14.02
C ALA A 242 -5.76 22.35 13.80
N LEU A 243 -5.27 22.71 12.61
CA LEU A 243 -3.85 22.73 12.31
C LEU A 243 -3.19 24.02 12.85
N ARG A 244 -2.20 23.85 13.71
CA ARG A 244 -1.18 24.86 14.07
C ARG A 244 0.12 24.55 13.33
N GLU A 245 1.23 25.22 13.61
CA GLU A 245 2.48 25.09 12.83
C GLU A 245 2.86 23.65 12.44
N ARG A 246 2.95 22.75 13.43
CA ARG A 246 3.22 21.31 13.25
C ARG A 246 2.35 20.41 14.12
N HIS A 247 1.33 20.99 14.74
CA HIS A 247 0.45 20.32 15.68
C HIS A 247 -0.96 20.31 15.09
N ILE A 248 -1.57 19.13 15.04
CA ILE A 248 -3.01 19.00 14.80
C ILE A 248 -3.63 18.81 16.17
N ILE A 249 -4.53 19.73 16.54
CA ILE A 249 -5.21 19.74 17.83
C ILE A 249 -6.66 19.30 17.60
N ILE A 250 -7.09 18.28 18.32
CA ILE A 250 -8.44 17.72 18.25
C ILE A 250 -9.11 18.01 19.59
N THR A 251 -10.19 18.80 19.56
CA THR A 251 -10.92 19.18 20.78
C THR A 251 -11.54 17.96 21.49
N ALA A 252 -11.85 18.11 22.78
CA ALA A 252 -12.52 17.06 23.55
C ALA A 252 -13.86 16.59 22.98
N ALA A 253 -14.63 17.51 22.38
CA ALA A 253 -15.87 17.15 21.72
C ALA A 253 -15.62 16.30 20.46
N ALA A 254 -14.62 16.67 19.66
CA ALA A 254 -14.22 15.92 18.46
C ALA A 254 -13.64 14.54 18.83
N SER A 255 -12.76 14.48 19.83
CA SER A 255 -12.18 13.22 20.32
C SER A 255 -13.24 12.19 20.72
N ARG A 256 -14.30 12.64 21.40
CA ARG A 256 -15.43 11.76 21.78
C ARG A 256 -16.29 11.29 20.60
N ARG A 257 -16.32 12.03 19.49
CA ARG A 257 -17.04 11.62 18.27
C ARG A 257 -16.22 10.65 17.42
N LEU A 258 -14.90 10.75 17.52
CA LEU A 258 -13.96 9.87 16.83
C LEU A 258 -13.77 8.53 17.56
N ASP A 259 -14.36 8.36 18.74
CA ASP A 259 -14.10 7.22 19.64
C ASP A 259 -12.59 6.98 19.89
N ALA A 260 -11.77 8.01 19.71
CA ALA A 260 -10.30 7.92 19.67
C ALA A 260 -9.65 7.75 21.06
N VAL A 261 -10.47 7.58 22.09
CA VAL A 261 -10.08 7.32 23.47
C VAL A 261 -11.17 6.46 24.12
N ASN A 262 -10.87 5.18 24.35
CA ASN A 262 -11.44 4.35 25.41
C ASN A 262 -10.30 3.62 26.11
#